data_AF-A0A9Q6S975-F1
#
_entry.id   AF-A0A9Q6S975-F1
#
_cell.length_a   1.000
_cell.length_b   1.000
_cell.length_c   1.000
_cell.angle_alpha   90.00
_cell.angle_beta   90.00
_cell.angle_gamma   90.00
#
_symmetry.space_group_name_H-M   'P 1'
#
loop_
_entity.id
_entity.type
_entity.pdbx_description
1 polymer ?
#
loop_
_entity_poly.entity_id
_entity_poly.type
_entity_poly.pdbx_seq_one_letter_code
_entity_poly.pdbx_strand_id
1 'polypeptide(L)'
;MYREFENGMLARFRAMQSKLAETEPEVRLYALVDMGHMSDRERAFLCDGWDSQHRSLYAGSGLDHLEQTGPILFAMPDLRGDQTYTVSFMSGQANPLMIFWRVLHLAEMDAQLVSWVWTSCDIEPFVEHLQTLLHARLGPVDQDAWFFFYQPGYLRVLHRSLPDDTRSHVFGPCHAWWTLDAKKRLVELAGENCTIPRAWDVFPIPTETVTELQREVIPRQVLEWLDKATPGLMASHHANERMEEVGAFVTRALDYGLSRKTDVAAFVAYGLHYRHNYDTHPALQQMLADQSVSKLPLIDRYRAIGGDVWQEVLATRQQRVDEEKRANWHSKLQKAGRVKTTLRFVNARGKDIHFVRFWFTDEDPAKYQIINDGIKWNPISRSFIDRHETDVPVPGARMTVTWGEPYGGFGNKYVLTITGDLPLNEKSGVLEVCLSGKDSHAVMYSNDPIDLSKAKNQR
;
A
#
# COMPACT_ATOMS: atom_id res chain seq x y z
N MET A 1 -0.48 -18.96 8.23
CA MET A 1 -0.90 -17.73 7.56
C MET A 1 -2.26 -17.20 8.04
N TYR A 2 -3.42 -17.80 7.72
CA TYR A 2 -4.74 -17.33 8.21
C TYR A 2 -4.73 -17.07 9.74
N ARG A 3 -4.40 -18.11 10.53
CA ARG A 3 -4.32 -18.02 12.01
C ARG A 3 -3.35 -16.99 12.57
N GLU A 4 -2.32 -16.60 11.83
CA GLU A 4 -1.35 -15.61 12.33
C GLU A 4 -1.93 -14.20 12.26
N PHE A 5 -2.70 -13.91 11.20
CA PHE A 5 -3.42 -12.65 11.08
C PHE A 5 -4.50 -12.54 12.17
N GLU A 6 -5.39 -13.53 12.28
CA GLU A 6 -6.46 -13.51 13.29
C GLU A 6 -5.91 -13.34 14.72
N ASN A 7 -4.95 -14.18 15.11
CA ASN A 7 -4.39 -14.11 16.45
C ASN A 7 -3.58 -12.82 16.66
N GLY A 8 -2.89 -12.31 15.63
CA GLY A 8 -2.19 -11.03 15.68
C GLY A 8 -3.16 -9.85 15.88
N MET A 9 -4.31 -9.87 15.19
CA MET A 9 -5.37 -8.88 15.37
C MET A 9 -5.97 -8.97 16.76
N LEU A 10 -6.36 -10.15 17.23
CA LEU A 10 -6.86 -10.32 18.60
C LEU A 10 -5.86 -9.83 19.65
N ALA A 11 -4.57 -10.13 19.48
CA ALA A 11 -3.54 -9.64 20.39
C ALA A 11 -3.48 -8.11 20.43
N ARG A 12 -3.66 -7.43 19.29
CA ARG A 12 -3.75 -5.96 19.22
C ARG A 12 -4.98 -5.41 19.94
N PHE A 13 -6.15 -6.00 19.70
CA PHE A 13 -7.38 -5.60 20.38
C PHE A 13 -7.27 -5.81 21.91
N ARG A 14 -6.69 -6.93 22.35
CA ARG A 14 -6.39 -7.20 23.77
C ARG A 14 -5.46 -6.16 24.35
N ALA A 15 -4.35 -5.86 23.67
CA ALA A 15 -3.39 -4.88 24.15
C ALA A 15 -4.03 -3.50 24.34
N MET A 16 -4.90 -3.08 23.41
CA MET A 16 -5.65 -1.84 23.54
C MET A 16 -6.65 -1.89 24.69
N GLN A 17 -7.43 -2.96 24.83
CA GLN A 17 -8.37 -3.11 25.94
C GLN A 17 -7.67 -3.09 27.29
N SER A 18 -6.56 -3.81 27.45
CA SER A 18 -5.75 -3.80 28.66
C SER A 18 -5.23 -2.41 28.98
N LYS A 19 -4.64 -1.73 27.98
CA LYS A 19 -4.14 -0.35 28.12
C LYS A 19 -5.23 0.62 28.57
N LEU A 20 -6.41 0.56 27.95
CA LEU A 20 -7.51 1.47 28.29
C LEU A 20 -8.13 1.12 29.64
N ALA A 21 -8.27 -0.16 29.97
CA ALA A 21 -8.84 -0.60 31.25
C ALA A 21 -8.00 -0.23 32.47
N GLU A 22 -6.70 0.07 32.31
CA GLU A 22 -5.84 0.59 33.37
C GLU A 22 -6.27 1.98 33.85
N THR A 23 -6.80 2.81 32.94
CA THR A 23 -7.22 4.19 33.25
C THR A 23 -8.74 4.35 33.27
N GLU A 24 -9.46 3.52 32.50
CA GLU A 24 -10.88 3.65 32.20
C GLU A 24 -11.56 2.27 32.30
N PRO A 25 -11.97 1.84 33.51
CA PRO A 25 -12.53 0.50 33.73
C PRO A 25 -13.82 0.23 32.95
N GLU A 26 -14.53 1.28 32.55
CA GLU A 26 -15.78 1.24 31.79
C GLU A 26 -15.57 1.23 30.28
N VAL A 27 -14.32 1.11 29.80
CA VAL A 27 -14.09 1.02 28.36
C VAL A 27 -14.78 -0.19 27.73
N ARG A 28 -15.51 0.06 26.66
CA ARG A 28 -16.25 -0.94 25.87
C ARG A 28 -15.74 -0.95 24.44
N LEU A 29 -15.90 -2.09 23.80
CA LEU A 29 -15.65 -2.29 22.38
C LEU A 29 -16.97 -2.51 21.67
N TYR A 30 -17.24 -1.71 20.65
CA TYR A 30 -18.34 -1.92 19.72
C TYR A 30 -17.82 -2.21 18.31
N ALA A 31 -18.58 -2.97 17.54
CA ALA A 31 -18.37 -3.12 16.10
C ALA A 31 -19.57 -2.53 15.36
N LEU A 32 -19.31 -1.59 14.46
CA LEU A 32 -20.32 -1.01 13.57
C LEU A 32 -20.22 -1.72 12.22
N VAL A 33 -21.30 -2.40 11.85
CA VAL A 33 -21.36 -3.26 10.66
C VAL A 33 -22.42 -2.74 9.68
N ASP A 34 -22.02 -2.49 8.44
CA ASP A 34 -22.93 -2.08 7.36
C ASP A 34 -23.61 -3.31 6.73
N MET A 35 -24.87 -3.53 7.08
CA MET A 35 -25.65 -4.68 6.60
C MET A 35 -26.15 -4.52 5.16
N GLY A 36 -26.19 -3.29 4.63
CA GLY A 36 -26.81 -2.98 3.35
C GLY A 36 -26.06 -3.55 2.14
N HIS A 37 -24.78 -3.85 2.34
CA HIS A 37 -23.89 -4.36 1.30
C HIS A 37 -23.53 -5.84 1.47
N MET A 38 -24.08 -6.48 2.51
CA MET A 38 -23.87 -7.89 2.79
C MET A 38 -24.85 -8.76 1.99
N SER A 39 -24.34 -9.88 1.46
CA SER A 39 -25.18 -10.96 0.94
C SER A 39 -26.00 -11.62 2.04
N ASP A 40 -27.08 -12.31 1.67
CA ASP A 40 -27.92 -13.06 2.63
C ASP A 40 -27.12 -14.06 3.45
N ARG A 41 -26.11 -14.68 2.84
CA ARG A 41 -25.22 -15.62 3.51
C ARG A 41 -24.34 -14.95 4.57
N GLU A 42 -23.80 -13.77 4.28
CA GLU A 42 -22.98 -13.02 5.23
C GLU A 42 -23.83 -12.51 6.40
N ARG A 43 -25.06 -12.05 6.12
CA ARG A 43 -26.01 -11.64 7.16
C ARG A 43 -26.38 -12.80 8.08
N ALA A 44 -26.69 -13.96 7.49
CA ALA A 44 -26.95 -15.18 8.25
C ALA A 44 -25.71 -15.61 9.07
N PHE A 45 -24.52 -15.57 8.49
CA PHE A 45 -23.27 -15.90 9.18
C PHE A 45 -23.02 -15.02 10.41
N LEU A 46 -23.32 -13.73 10.33
CA LEU A 46 -23.17 -12.81 11.45
C LEU A 46 -24.22 -13.07 12.54
N CYS A 47 -25.50 -13.15 12.17
CA CYS A 47 -26.63 -13.15 13.11
C CYS A 47 -26.97 -14.53 13.70
N ASP A 48 -26.53 -15.64 13.09
CA ASP A 48 -26.92 -16.98 13.53
C ASP A 48 -26.36 -17.34 14.92
N GLY A 49 -27.23 -17.58 15.90
CA GLY A 49 -26.86 -17.98 17.26
C GLY A 49 -26.26 -16.85 18.13
N TRP A 50 -26.57 -15.59 17.83
CA TRP A 50 -26.07 -14.44 18.58
C TRP A 50 -27.17 -13.77 19.42
N ASP A 51 -27.19 -14.03 20.73
CA ASP A 51 -28.07 -13.35 21.71
C ASP A 51 -27.52 -11.95 22.13
N SER A 52 -26.99 -11.24 21.13
CA SER A 52 -26.31 -9.94 21.18
C SER A 52 -27.11 -8.76 21.73
N GLN A 53 -26.54 -7.91 22.60
CA GLN A 53 -26.94 -6.50 22.64
C GLN A 53 -26.43 -5.81 21.37
N HIS A 54 -27.35 -5.64 20.42
CA HIS A 54 -27.13 -4.85 19.21
C HIS A 54 -28.19 -3.76 19.07
N ARG A 55 -27.85 -2.69 18.35
CA ARG A 55 -28.75 -1.57 18.05
C ARG A 55 -28.58 -1.16 16.60
N SER A 56 -29.69 -1.03 15.88
CA SER A 56 -29.68 -0.43 14.55
C SER A 56 -29.53 1.08 14.68
N LEU A 57 -28.67 1.70 13.87
CA LEU A 57 -28.59 3.16 13.84
C LEU A 57 -29.81 3.75 13.12
N TYR A 58 -30.51 2.99 12.28
CA TYR A 58 -31.68 3.51 11.57
C TYR A 58 -32.96 3.49 12.41
N ALA A 59 -33.03 2.65 13.44
CA ALA A 59 -34.18 2.58 14.34
C ALA A 59 -34.35 3.89 15.14
N GLY A 60 -35.50 4.54 15.00
CA GLY A 60 -35.82 5.82 15.65
C GLY A 60 -35.19 7.05 15.00
N SER A 61 -34.47 6.89 13.88
CA SER A 61 -33.79 7.99 13.18
C SER A 61 -34.64 8.63 12.07
N GLY A 62 -35.83 8.09 11.78
CA GLY A 62 -36.63 8.43 10.59
C GLY A 62 -36.29 7.59 9.34
N LEU A 63 -35.28 6.73 9.43
CA LEU A 63 -34.92 5.72 8.42
C LEU A 63 -35.43 4.32 8.78
N ASP A 64 -36.47 4.21 9.60
CA ASP A 64 -36.99 2.94 10.14
C ASP A 64 -37.37 1.93 9.04
N HIS A 65 -37.87 2.43 7.90
CA HIS A 65 -38.19 1.60 6.73
C HIS A 65 -36.97 0.92 6.09
N LEU A 66 -35.75 1.35 6.42
CA LEU A 66 -34.47 0.77 5.97
C LEU A 66 -33.74 0.01 7.09
N GLU A 67 -34.35 -0.18 8.26
CA GLU A 67 -33.69 -0.77 9.44
C GLU A 67 -33.02 -2.13 9.13
N GLN A 68 -33.66 -2.98 8.31
CA GLN A 68 -33.17 -4.31 7.95
C GLN A 68 -31.90 -4.30 7.09
N THR A 69 -31.60 -3.17 6.46
CA THR A 69 -30.43 -2.96 5.60
C THR A 69 -29.51 -1.87 6.14
N GLY A 70 -29.84 -1.30 7.31
CA GLY A 70 -29.07 -0.25 7.96
C GLY A 70 -27.84 -0.79 8.69
N PRO A 71 -26.92 0.09 9.09
CA PRO A 71 -25.80 -0.32 9.89
C PRO A 71 -26.24 -0.68 11.32
N ILE A 72 -25.61 -1.70 11.89
CA ILE A 72 -25.89 -2.20 13.23
C ILE A 72 -24.64 -2.07 14.09
N LEU A 73 -24.80 -1.52 15.28
CA LEU A 73 -23.77 -1.49 16.32
C LEU A 73 -23.91 -2.73 17.21
N PHE A 74 -22.86 -3.54 17.27
CA PHE A 74 -22.77 -4.75 18.09
C PHE A 74 -21.87 -4.53 19.29
N ALA A 75 -22.34 -4.87 20.49
CA ALA A 75 -21.47 -4.99 21.67
C ALA A 75 -20.52 -6.18 21.50
N MET A 76 -19.21 -5.92 21.55
CA MET A 76 -18.21 -6.98 21.52
C MET A 76 -18.01 -7.57 22.93
N PRO A 77 -17.68 -8.87 23.02
CA PRO A 77 -17.36 -9.50 24.29
C PRO A 77 -16.08 -8.91 24.89
N ASP A 78 -15.90 -9.11 26.20
CA ASP A 78 -14.62 -8.85 26.84
C ASP A 78 -13.53 -9.75 26.24
N LEU A 79 -12.45 -9.14 25.73
CA LEU A 79 -11.39 -9.86 25.04
C LEU A 79 -10.25 -10.27 25.98
N ARG A 80 -10.25 -9.86 27.26
CA ARG A 80 -9.13 -10.04 28.21
C ARG A 80 -8.78 -11.49 28.59
N GLY A 81 -9.52 -12.50 28.12
CA GLY A 81 -9.20 -13.91 28.37
C GLY A 81 -8.00 -14.42 27.56
N ASP A 82 -7.47 -15.61 27.90
CA ASP A 82 -6.30 -16.21 27.23
C ASP A 82 -6.64 -17.04 25.99
N GLN A 83 -7.91 -17.15 25.63
CA GLN A 83 -8.37 -18.01 24.53
C GLN A 83 -7.83 -17.51 23.18
N THR A 84 -7.30 -18.38 22.33
CA THR A 84 -6.80 -18.05 20.98
C THR A 84 -7.67 -18.66 19.90
N TYR A 85 -7.61 -18.19 18.66
CA TYR A 85 -8.33 -18.82 17.56
C TYR A 85 -7.78 -20.23 17.26
N THR A 86 -8.67 -21.22 17.21
CA THR A 86 -8.42 -22.63 16.86
C THR A 86 -9.53 -23.14 15.94
N VAL A 87 -9.23 -24.13 15.09
CA VAL A 87 -10.20 -24.66 14.11
C VAL A 87 -11.40 -25.36 14.77
N SER A 88 -11.25 -25.85 16.00
CA SER A 88 -12.35 -26.40 16.82
C SER A 88 -13.37 -25.36 17.30
N PHE A 89 -13.13 -24.05 17.14
CA PHE A 89 -14.13 -23.04 17.53
C PHE A 89 -15.32 -22.95 16.56
N MET A 90 -15.18 -23.45 15.33
CA MET A 90 -16.31 -23.53 14.40
C MET A 90 -17.21 -24.75 14.62
N SER A 91 -16.85 -25.68 15.52
CA SER A 91 -17.59 -26.94 15.73
C SER A 91 -18.60 -26.92 16.90
N GLY A 92 -19.16 -25.75 17.24
CA GLY A 92 -20.43 -25.68 17.99
C GLY A 92 -20.37 -25.57 19.51
N GLN A 93 -19.22 -25.25 20.12
CA GLN A 93 -19.22 -24.76 21.51
C GLN A 93 -19.45 -23.25 21.53
N ALA A 94 -20.41 -22.80 22.36
CA ALA A 94 -20.68 -21.38 22.57
C ALA A 94 -19.44 -20.69 23.17
N ASN A 95 -18.68 -20.00 22.33
CA ASN A 95 -17.58 -19.15 22.75
C ASN A 95 -17.97 -17.68 22.51
N PRO A 96 -17.96 -16.82 23.55
CA PRO A 96 -18.21 -15.39 23.41
C PRO A 96 -17.38 -14.71 22.32
N LEU A 97 -16.12 -15.14 22.11
CA LEU A 97 -15.22 -14.60 21.08
C LEU A 97 -15.66 -14.91 19.64
N MET A 98 -16.64 -15.78 19.42
CA MET A 98 -17.11 -16.13 18.07
C MET A 98 -17.57 -14.90 17.28
N ILE A 99 -18.24 -13.94 17.92
CA ILE A 99 -18.66 -12.72 17.20
C ILE A 99 -17.47 -11.90 16.75
N PHE A 100 -16.43 -11.79 17.60
CA PHE A 100 -15.26 -11.01 17.28
C PHE A 100 -14.61 -11.59 16.03
N TRP A 101 -14.51 -12.93 15.96
CA TRP A 101 -14.01 -13.63 14.79
C TRP A 101 -14.89 -13.49 13.56
N ARG A 102 -16.22 -13.58 13.70
CA ARG A 102 -17.16 -13.38 12.58
C ARG A 102 -17.04 -11.97 12.01
N VAL A 103 -17.03 -10.96 12.87
CA VAL A 103 -16.88 -9.55 12.50
C VAL A 103 -15.51 -9.29 11.87
N LEU A 104 -14.43 -9.84 12.44
CA LEU A 104 -13.09 -9.74 11.86
C LEU A 104 -13.01 -10.42 10.49
N HIS A 105 -13.63 -11.59 10.33
CA HIS A 105 -13.69 -12.30 9.06
C HIS A 105 -14.44 -11.51 7.99
N LEU A 106 -15.57 -10.89 8.34
CA LEU A 106 -16.30 -10.00 7.43
C LEU A 106 -15.43 -8.82 6.99
N ALA A 107 -14.74 -8.17 7.93
CA ALA A 107 -13.83 -7.08 7.62
C ALA A 107 -12.65 -7.52 6.72
N GLU A 108 -12.21 -8.76 6.88
CA GLU A 108 -11.15 -9.36 6.06
C GLU A 108 -11.61 -9.64 4.63
N MET A 109 -12.87 -10.05 4.46
CA MET A 109 -13.51 -10.27 3.16
C MET A 109 -13.77 -8.94 2.43
N ASP A 110 -14.31 -7.96 3.14
CA ASP A 110 -14.58 -6.61 2.65
C ASP A 110 -14.36 -5.59 3.77
N ALA A 111 -13.28 -4.81 3.65
CA ALA A 111 -12.87 -3.81 4.61
C ALA A 111 -13.84 -2.62 4.71
N GLN A 112 -14.81 -2.51 3.81
CA GLN A 112 -15.85 -1.47 3.84
C GLN A 112 -17.06 -1.83 4.70
N LEU A 113 -17.16 -3.06 5.20
CA LEU A 113 -18.34 -3.50 5.95
C LEU A 113 -18.24 -3.19 7.45
N VAL A 114 -17.04 -3.10 8.00
CA VAL A 114 -16.85 -3.14 9.46
C VAL A 114 -15.90 -2.04 9.92
N SER A 115 -16.29 -1.39 11.01
CA SER A 115 -15.39 -0.60 11.85
C SER A 115 -15.58 -0.95 13.32
N TRP A 116 -14.60 -0.63 14.15
CA TRP A 116 -14.65 -0.87 15.60
C TRP A 116 -14.45 0.42 16.37
N VAL A 117 -15.16 0.57 17.48
CA VAL A 117 -15.10 1.76 18.32
C VAL A 117 -14.78 1.37 19.75
N TRP A 118 -13.76 2.01 20.30
CA TRP A 118 -13.46 1.99 21.73
C TRP A 118 -14.08 3.23 22.37
N THR A 119 -14.95 3.06 23.35
CA THR A 119 -15.63 4.18 24.04
C THR A 119 -15.99 3.80 25.47
N SER A 120 -16.06 4.77 26.38
CA SER A 120 -16.62 4.58 27.71
C SER A 120 -18.15 4.76 27.75
N CYS A 121 -18.77 5.16 26.65
CA CYS A 121 -20.22 5.36 26.56
C CYS A 121 -20.97 4.02 26.54
N ASP A 122 -22.16 4.00 27.16
CA ASP A 122 -23.13 2.92 26.98
C ASP A 122 -23.69 2.92 25.55
N ILE A 123 -24.23 1.77 25.11
CA ILE A 123 -24.63 1.55 23.72
C ILE A 123 -25.78 2.49 23.31
N GLU A 124 -26.80 2.70 24.15
CA GLU A 124 -27.94 3.56 23.81
C GLU A 124 -27.54 5.03 23.63
N PRO A 125 -26.92 5.72 24.60
CA PRO A 125 -26.50 7.12 24.41
C PRO A 125 -25.54 7.28 23.22
N PHE A 126 -24.66 6.29 23.02
CA PHE A 126 -23.73 6.33 21.90
C PHE A 126 -24.44 6.19 20.55
N VAL A 127 -25.43 5.30 20.43
CA VAL A 127 -26.26 5.18 19.22
C VAL A 127 -27.04 6.46 18.95
N GLU A 128 -27.67 7.05 19.98
CA GLU A 128 -28.36 8.33 19.84
C GLU A 128 -27.42 9.42 19.31
N HIS A 129 -26.18 9.49 19.83
CA HIS A 129 -25.18 10.40 19.30
C HIS A 129 -24.85 10.11 17.83
N LEU A 130 -24.55 8.85 17.48
CA LEU A 130 -24.25 8.46 16.09
C LEU A 130 -25.39 8.76 15.12
N GLN A 131 -26.64 8.67 15.58
CA GLN A 131 -27.83 9.01 14.78
C GLN A 131 -27.87 10.48 14.40
N THR A 132 -27.38 11.38 15.25
CA THR A 132 -27.30 12.82 14.93
C THR A 132 -26.37 13.10 13.74
N LEU A 133 -25.41 12.21 13.49
CA LEU A 133 -24.45 12.32 12.39
C LEU A 133 -25.04 11.85 11.04
N LEU A 134 -26.20 11.18 11.05
CA LEU A 134 -26.85 10.70 9.82
C LEU A 134 -27.47 11.83 8.99
N HIS A 135 -27.72 13.00 9.59
CA HIS A 135 -28.25 14.15 8.88
C HIS A 135 -27.20 15.26 8.80
N ALA A 136 -26.76 15.57 7.58
CA ALA A 136 -25.67 16.52 7.36
C ALA A 136 -26.02 17.64 6.38
N ARG A 137 -25.37 18.79 6.56
CA ARG A 137 -25.42 19.96 5.67
C ARG A 137 -24.12 20.07 4.91
N LEU A 138 -24.20 19.99 3.58
CA LEU A 138 -23.04 19.97 2.70
C LEU A 138 -22.66 21.40 2.27
N GLY A 139 -21.44 21.81 2.62
CA GLY A 139 -20.94 23.19 2.56
C GLY A 139 -20.92 23.95 1.22
N PRO A 140 -20.97 23.35 0.01
CA PRO A 140 -21.01 24.17 -1.21
C PRO A 140 -22.40 24.69 -1.57
N VAL A 141 -23.48 24.12 -1.02
CA VAL A 141 -24.88 24.42 -1.44
C VAL A 141 -25.85 24.52 -0.27
N ASP A 142 -25.38 24.41 0.98
CA ASP A 142 -26.23 24.25 2.18
C ASP A 142 -27.32 23.18 1.99
N GLN A 143 -26.97 22.10 1.28
CA GLN A 143 -27.89 21.03 0.98
C GLN A 143 -27.93 20.06 2.16
N ASP A 144 -29.13 19.83 2.68
CA ASP A 144 -29.41 18.79 3.67
C ASP A 144 -29.42 17.42 2.98
N ALA A 145 -28.70 16.46 3.55
CA ALA A 145 -28.52 15.13 3.01
C ALA A 145 -28.46 14.07 4.11
N TRP A 146 -28.93 12.86 3.78
CA TRP A 146 -28.60 11.66 4.55
C TRP A 146 -27.12 11.32 4.33
N PHE A 147 -26.37 11.26 5.41
CA PHE A 147 -24.93 11.08 5.41
C PHE A 147 -24.53 9.76 6.07
N PHE A 148 -24.03 8.84 5.26
CA PHE A 148 -23.58 7.52 5.70
C PHE A 148 -22.13 7.57 6.22
N PHE A 149 -21.88 8.39 7.26
CA PHE A 149 -20.56 8.67 7.82
C PHE A 149 -19.78 7.42 8.26
N TYR A 150 -20.51 6.37 8.62
CA TYR A 150 -20.02 5.13 9.20
C TYR A 150 -19.26 4.23 8.22
N GLN A 151 -19.24 4.57 6.93
CA GLN A 151 -18.43 3.82 5.96
C GLN A 151 -16.94 3.95 6.30
N PRO A 152 -16.19 2.84 6.41
CA PRO A 152 -14.77 2.85 6.80
C PRO A 152 -13.89 3.82 5.99
N GLY A 153 -14.12 3.93 4.67
CA GLY A 153 -13.43 4.92 3.83
C GLY A 153 -13.71 6.36 4.27
N TYR A 154 -14.96 6.68 4.58
CA TYR A 154 -15.37 8.03 4.98
C TYR A 154 -14.82 8.43 6.34
N LEU A 155 -14.79 7.53 7.32
CA LEU A 155 -14.24 7.81 8.65
C LEU A 155 -12.80 8.37 8.57
N ARG A 156 -11.98 7.82 7.67
CA ARG A 156 -10.59 8.27 7.45
C ARG A 156 -10.53 9.67 6.86
N VAL A 157 -11.43 9.98 5.93
CA VAL A 157 -11.56 11.32 5.34
C VAL A 157 -12.04 12.32 6.37
N LEU A 158 -13.07 11.96 7.15
CA LEU A 158 -13.62 12.81 8.20
C LEU A 158 -12.56 13.13 9.26
N HIS A 159 -11.82 12.12 9.72
CA HIS A 159 -10.79 12.32 10.75
C HIS A 159 -9.67 13.28 10.31
N ARG A 160 -9.26 13.23 9.04
CA ARG A 160 -8.16 14.08 8.54
C ARG A 160 -8.58 15.47 8.06
N SER A 161 -9.82 15.63 7.58
CA SER A 161 -10.25 16.83 6.84
C SER A 161 -11.27 17.68 7.57
N LEU A 162 -11.95 17.14 8.59
CA LEU A 162 -12.87 17.95 9.39
C LEU A 162 -12.09 18.99 10.23
N PRO A 163 -12.64 20.20 10.40
CA PRO A 163 -12.17 21.16 11.39
C PRO A 163 -12.18 20.56 12.79
N ASP A 164 -11.32 21.05 13.68
CA ASP A 164 -11.13 20.49 15.02
C ASP A 164 -12.46 20.34 15.78
N ASP A 165 -13.28 21.38 15.86
CA ASP A 165 -14.58 21.32 16.56
C ASP A 165 -15.51 20.23 16.02
N THR A 166 -15.61 20.11 14.68
CA THR A 166 -16.45 19.11 14.01
C THR A 166 -15.88 17.70 14.15
N ARG A 167 -14.55 17.58 14.10
CA ARG A 167 -13.87 16.31 14.33
C ARG A 167 -14.05 15.84 15.77
N SER A 168 -13.89 16.74 16.75
CA SER A 168 -14.13 16.47 18.17
C SER A 168 -15.59 16.12 18.42
N HIS A 169 -16.54 16.67 17.66
CA HIS A 169 -17.94 16.25 17.75
C HIS A 169 -18.15 14.77 17.36
N VAL A 170 -17.51 14.30 16.29
CA VAL A 170 -17.66 12.92 15.78
C VAL A 170 -16.83 11.90 16.58
N PHE A 171 -15.56 12.22 16.82
CA PHE A 171 -14.57 11.29 17.39
C PHE A 171 -14.32 11.52 18.88
N GLY A 172 -14.78 12.64 19.42
CA GLY A 172 -14.61 12.99 20.83
C GLY A 172 -15.15 11.93 21.78
N PRO A 173 -16.36 11.40 21.59
CA PRO A 173 -16.91 10.33 22.46
C PRO A 173 -16.17 9.00 22.43
N CYS A 174 -15.16 8.86 21.56
CA CYS A 174 -14.40 7.62 21.38
C CYS A 174 -12.99 7.79 21.95
N HIS A 175 -12.41 6.70 22.46
CA HIS A 175 -10.96 6.57 22.65
C HIS A 175 -10.25 6.43 21.31
N ALA A 176 -10.79 5.57 20.46
CA ALA A 176 -10.29 5.31 19.13
C ALA A 176 -11.37 4.67 18.26
N TRP A 177 -11.30 4.94 16.96
CA TRP A 177 -12.11 4.30 15.93
C TRP A 177 -11.19 3.56 14.97
N TRP A 178 -11.36 2.26 14.83
CA TRP A 178 -10.50 1.40 14.04
C TRP A 178 -11.23 0.90 12.79
N THR A 179 -10.50 0.81 11.68
CA THR A 179 -10.98 0.19 10.43
C THR A 179 -9.88 -0.68 9.82
N LEU A 180 -10.24 -1.58 8.91
CA LEU A 180 -9.26 -2.16 8.00
C LEU A 180 -9.16 -1.32 6.72
N ASP A 181 -7.99 -1.28 6.10
CA ASP A 181 -7.87 -0.89 4.70
C ASP A 181 -8.01 -2.12 3.78
N ALA A 182 -8.08 -1.89 2.46
CA ALA A 182 -8.18 -2.98 1.49
C ALA A 182 -6.99 -3.97 1.56
N LYS A 183 -5.84 -3.53 2.09
CA LYS A 183 -4.64 -4.36 2.35
C LYS A 183 -4.71 -5.12 3.67
N LYS A 184 -5.88 -5.14 4.32
CA LYS A 184 -6.13 -5.76 5.63
C LYS A 184 -5.28 -5.16 6.74
N ARG A 185 -4.78 -3.93 6.58
CA ARG A 185 -4.02 -3.23 7.63
C ARG A 185 -4.98 -2.47 8.51
N LEU A 186 -4.77 -2.59 9.82
CA LEU A 186 -5.51 -1.81 10.80
C LEU A 186 -5.13 -0.33 10.70
N VAL A 187 -6.13 0.51 10.50
CA VAL A 187 -6.05 1.97 10.55
C VAL A 187 -6.70 2.42 11.84
N GLU A 188 -5.95 3.15 12.67
CA GLU A 188 -6.40 3.63 13.96
C GLU A 188 -6.63 5.14 13.90
N LEU A 189 -7.87 5.56 14.12
CA LEU A 189 -8.29 6.96 14.19
C LEU A 189 -8.41 7.35 15.65
N ALA A 190 -7.55 8.24 16.13
CA ALA A 190 -7.55 8.66 17.52
C ALA A 190 -8.82 9.48 17.83
N GLY A 191 -9.45 9.18 18.96
CA GLY A 191 -10.49 10.02 19.56
C GLY A 191 -9.96 10.77 20.78
N GLU A 192 -10.87 11.41 21.52
CA GLU A 192 -10.53 12.29 22.66
C GLU A 192 -11.11 11.79 24.00
N ASN A 193 -11.95 10.75 23.98
CA ASN A 193 -12.69 10.23 25.14
C ASN A 193 -13.41 11.33 25.96
N CYS A 194 -14.03 12.27 25.27
CA CYS A 194 -14.85 13.30 25.88
C CYS A 194 -16.28 12.77 26.12
N THR A 195 -17.04 13.46 26.98
CA THR A 195 -18.48 13.21 27.10
C THR A 195 -19.19 13.45 25.77
N ILE A 196 -20.31 12.76 25.55
CA ILE A 196 -21.15 12.95 24.37
C ILE A 196 -21.50 14.44 24.24
N PRO A 197 -21.12 15.10 23.12
CA PRO A 197 -21.43 16.51 22.92
C PRO A 197 -22.93 16.69 22.73
N ARG A 198 -23.41 17.92 22.98
CA ARG A 198 -24.78 18.29 22.64
C ARG A 198 -24.99 18.08 21.13
N ALA A 199 -26.04 17.35 20.77
CA ALA A 199 -26.43 17.08 19.40
C ALA A 199 -26.55 18.39 18.59
N TRP A 200 -26.07 18.35 17.35
CA TRP A 200 -26.42 19.35 16.36
C TRP A 200 -27.73 18.99 15.68
N ASP A 201 -28.49 20.03 15.30
CA ASP A 201 -29.71 19.83 14.50
C ASP A 201 -29.37 19.25 13.12
N VAL A 202 -28.23 19.67 12.56
CA VAL A 202 -27.68 19.18 11.28
C VAL A 202 -26.15 19.20 11.36
N PHE A 203 -25.50 18.09 11.00
CA PHE A 203 -24.05 17.94 11.01
C PHE A 203 -23.39 18.74 9.86
N PRO A 204 -22.58 19.78 10.12
CA PRO A 204 -21.96 20.59 9.08
C PRO A 204 -20.74 19.90 8.47
N ILE A 205 -20.71 19.78 7.14
CA ILE A 205 -19.57 19.22 6.39
C ILE A 205 -19.00 20.31 5.46
N PRO A 206 -17.76 20.79 5.70
CA PRO A 206 -17.14 21.81 4.85
C PRO A 206 -16.93 21.36 3.41
N THR A 207 -16.85 22.32 2.49
CA THR A 207 -16.69 22.07 1.05
C THR A 207 -15.44 21.26 0.71
N GLU A 208 -14.33 21.49 1.42
CA GLU A 208 -13.10 20.73 1.25
C GLU A 208 -13.32 19.25 1.61
N THR A 209 -13.96 18.98 2.75
CA THR A 209 -14.32 17.63 3.20
C THR A 209 -15.29 16.96 2.22
N VAL A 210 -16.30 17.66 1.71
CA VAL A 210 -17.22 17.13 0.69
C VAL A 210 -16.45 16.68 -0.55
N THR A 211 -15.49 17.49 -1.01
CA THR A 211 -14.67 17.17 -2.18
C THR A 211 -13.83 15.91 -1.95
N GLU A 212 -13.26 15.74 -0.76
CA GLU A 212 -12.51 14.53 -0.41
C GLU A 212 -13.40 13.29 -0.29
N LEU A 213 -14.57 13.41 0.34
CA LEU A 213 -15.54 12.32 0.46
C LEU A 213 -16.02 11.86 -0.93
N GLN A 214 -16.28 12.82 -1.82
CA GLN A 214 -16.63 12.53 -3.21
C GLN A 214 -15.52 11.78 -3.94
N ARG A 215 -14.23 12.05 -3.66
CA ARG A 215 -13.12 11.29 -4.24
C ARG A 215 -13.02 9.88 -3.67
N GLU A 216 -13.25 9.72 -2.36
CA GLU A 216 -13.17 8.44 -1.67
C GLU A 216 -14.23 7.43 -2.16
N VAL A 217 -15.41 7.89 -2.59
CA VAL A 217 -16.48 7.00 -3.06
C VAL A 217 -16.29 6.51 -4.51
N ILE A 218 -15.43 7.17 -5.30
CA ILE A 218 -15.29 6.87 -6.74
C ILE A 218 -14.88 5.42 -7.01
N PRO A 219 -13.88 4.82 -6.32
CA PRO A 219 -13.51 3.43 -6.53
C PRO A 219 -14.69 2.45 -6.40
N ARG A 220 -15.51 2.63 -5.36
CA ARG A 220 -16.72 1.83 -5.15
C ARG A 220 -17.74 2.02 -6.27
N GLN A 221 -18.02 3.27 -6.62
CA GLN A 221 -18.95 3.60 -7.70
C GLN A 221 -18.51 3.05 -9.07
N VAL A 222 -17.19 3.00 -9.31
CA VAL A 222 -16.60 2.39 -10.50
C VAL A 222 -16.76 0.89 -10.46
N LEU A 223 -16.48 0.22 -9.33
CA LEU A 223 -16.70 -1.22 -9.18
C LEU A 223 -18.16 -1.61 -9.45
N GLU A 224 -19.13 -0.90 -8.86
CA GLU A 224 -20.55 -1.14 -9.10
C GLU A 224 -20.93 -0.96 -10.57
N TRP A 225 -20.31 0.01 -11.26
CA TRP A 225 -20.53 0.21 -12.68
C TRP A 225 -19.92 -0.93 -13.50
N LEU A 226 -18.70 -1.36 -13.19
CA LEU A 226 -18.00 -2.46 -13.86
C LEU A 226 -18.76 -3.78 -13.70
N ASP A 227 -19.31 -4.06 -12.51
CA ASP A 227 -20.11 -5.25 -12.25
C ASP A 227 -21.38 -5.31 -13.09
N LYS A 228 -21.98 -4.15 -13.38
CA LYS A 228 -23.18 -4.05 -14.22
C LYS A 228 -22.87 -4.04 -15.72
N ALA A 229 -21.86 -3.27 -16.13
CA ALA A 229 -21.58 -2.98 -17.53
C ALA A 229 -20.63 -3.98 -18.19
N THR A 230 -19.68 -4.53 -17.44
CA THR A 230 -18.65 -5.45 -17.95
C THR A 230 -18.41 -6.61 -16.96
N PRO A 231 -19.41 -7.50 -16.75
CA PRO A 231 -19.25 -8.64 -15.86
C PRO A 231 -18.05 -9.50 -16.28
N GLY A 232 -17.18 -9.85 -15.33
CA GLY A 232 -16.01 -10.70 -15.57
C GLY A 232 -14.74 -10.00 -16.04
N LEU A 233 -14.72 -8.66 -16.13
CA LEU A 233 -13.49 -7.91 -16.46
C LEU A 233 -12.44 -7.97 -15.33
N MET A 234 -12.91 -8.06 -14.09
CA MET A 234 -12.06 -8.15 -12.91
C MET A 234 -11.53 -9.57 -12.73
N ALA A 235 -10.24 -9.71 -12.41
CA ALA A 235 -9.61 -11.01 -12.22
C ALA A 235 -9.92 -11.61 -10.84
N SER A 236 -10.01 -10.77 -9.81
CA SER A 236 -10.32 -11.20 -8.44
C SER A 236 -11.82 -11.23 -8.16
N HIS A 237 -12.23 -12.20 -7.34
CA HIS A 237 -13.57 -12.27 -6.75
C HIS A 237 -13.62 -11.68 -5.34
N HIS A 238 -12.49 -11.31 -4.75
CA HIS A 238 -12.41 -10.76 -3.39
C HIS A 238 -12.57 -9.24 -3.39
N ALA A 239 -13.52 -8.71 -2.62
CA ALA A 239 -13.88 -7.28 -2.63
C ALA A 239 -12.68 -6.36 -2.38
N ASN A 240 -11.85 -6.70 -1.39
CA ASN A 240 -10.64 -5.96 -1.04
C ASN A 240 -9.62 -5.89 -2.20
N GLU A 241 -9.32 -7.01 -2.84
CA GLU A 241 -8.39 -7.05 -3.98
C GLU A 241 -8.94 -6.28 -5.18
N ARG A 242 -10.24 -6.39 -5.44
CA ARG A 242 -10.93 -5.63 -6.48
C ARG A 242 -10.84 -4.12 -6.23
N MET A 243 -11.01 -3.70 -4.98
CA MET A 243 -10.88 -2.30 -4.57
C MET A 243 -9.45 -1.78 -4.78
N GLU A 244 -8.43 -2.56 -4.43
CA GLU A 244 -7.03 -2.19 -4.68
C GLU A 244 -6.73 -2.05 -6.17
N GLU A 245 -7.18 -3.02 -6.97
CA GLU A 245 -6.98 -3.04 -8.41
C GLU A 245 -7.60 -1.81 -9.08
N VAL A 246 -8.85 -1.46 -8.72
CA VAL A 246 -9.55 -0.28 -9.25
C VAL A 246 -8.94 1.02 -8.71
N GLY A 247 -8.60 1.08 -7.42
CA GLY A 247 -8.13 2.30 -6.76
C GLY A 247 -6.93 2.94 -7.47
N ALA A 248 -5.96 2.13 -7.93
CA ALA A 248 -4.80 2.64 -8.66
C ALA A 248 -5.15 3.27 -10.03
N PHE A 249 -6.17 2.75 -10.72
CA PHE A 249 -6.65 3.36 -11.97
C PHE A 249 -7.49 4.60 -11.71
N VAL A 250 -8.30 4.61 -10.64
CA VAL A 250 -9.09 5.78 -10.25
C VAL A 250 -8.17 6.95 -9.93
N THR A 251 -7.13 6.75 -9.10
CA THR A 251 -6.18 7.82 -8.79
C THR A 251 -5.58 8.42 -10.05
N ARG A 252 -5.10 7.59 -10.99
CA ARG A 252 -4.56 8.08 -12.27
C ARG A 252 -5.60 8.80 -13.12
N ALA A 253 -6.83 8.31 -13.18
CA ALA A 253 -7.91 8.98 -13.90
C ALA A 253 -8.14 10.41 -13.34
N LEU A 254 -8.13 10.54 -12.02
CA LEU A 254 -8.24 11.84 -11.34
C LEU A 254 -7.02 12.74 -11.64
N ASP A 255 -5.81 12.18 -11.73
CA ASP A 255 -4.58 12.91 -12.10
C ASP A 255 -4.63 13.47 -13.53
N TYR A 256 -5.33 12.79 -14.46
CA TYR A 256 -5.66 13.33 -15.79
C TYR A 256 -6.80 14.36 -15.78
N GLY A 257 -7.34 14.70 -14.61
CA GLY A 257 -8.45 15.65 -14.46
C GLY A 257 -9.83 15.07 -14.80
N LEU A 258 -9.96 13.74 -14.91
CA LEU A 258 -11.26 13.11 -15.14
C LEU A 258 -12.11 13.19 -13.86
N SER A 259 -13.26 13.85 -13.93
CA SER A 259 -14.15 14.04 -12.77
C SER A 259 -15.52 13.39 -12.93
N ARG A 260 -15.94 13.08 -14.17
CA ARG A 260 -17.24 12.43 -14.42
C ARG A 260 -17.14 10.94 -14.13
N LYS A 261 -18.07 10.42 -13.31
CA LYS A 261 -18.14 8.99 -12.95
C LYS A 261 -17.99 8.04 -14.15
N THR A 262 -18.67 8.33 -15.25
CA THR A 262 -18.62 7.50 -16.47
C THR A 262 -17.28 7.55 -17.18
N ASP A 263 -16.59 8.70 -17.14
CA ASP A 263 -15.27 8.84 -17.76
C ASP A 263 -14.20 8.13 -16.92
N VAL A 264 -14.27 8.27 -15.59
CA VAL A 264 -13.40 7.50 -14.68
C VAL A 264 -13.63 6.00 -14.86
N ALA A 265 -14.90 5.55 -14.92
CA ALA A 265 -15.22 4.14 -15.13
C ALA A 265 -14.74 3.63 -16.49
N ALA A 266 -14.85 4.42 -17.56
CA ALA A 266 -14.29 4.08 -18.87
C ALA A 266 -12.76 3.96 -18.83
N PHE A 267 -12.08 4.92 -18.19
CA PHE A 267 -10.63 4.87 -17.99
C PHE A 267 -10.20 3.60 -17.24
N VAL A 268 -10.90 3.25 -16.16
CA VAL A 268 -10.61 2.03 -15.40
C VAL A 268 -10.88 0.79 -16.24
N ALA A 269 -12.01 0.71 -16.95
CA ALA A 269 -12.35 -0.45 -17.79
C ALA A 269 -11.27 -0.73 -18.85
N TYR A 270 -10.81 0.32 -19.55
CA TYR A 270 -9.72 0.19 -20.52
C TYR A 270 -8.40 -0.16 -19.82
N GLY A 271 -8.13 0.41 -18.66
CA GLY A 271 -6.97 0.05 -17.84
C GLY A 271 -6.94 -1.42 -17.40
N LEU A 272 -8.09 -2.01 -17.08
CA LEU A 272 -8.22 -3.42 -16.75
C LEU A 272 -8.10 -4.32 -17.98
N HIS A 273 -8.57 -3.87 -19.14
CA HIS A 273 -8.49 -4.64 -20.37
C HIS A 273 -7.05 -4.68 -20.93
N TYR A 274 -6.44 -3.50 -21.11
CA TYR A 274 -5.13 -3.36 -21.73
C TYR A 274 -3.96 -3.52 -20.75
N ARG A 275 -4.22 -3.30 -19.45
CA ARG A 275 -3.28 -3.44 -18.32
C ARG A 275 -2.06 -2.52 -18.42
N HIS A 276 -1.28 -2.47 -17.34
CA HIS A 276 0.06 -1.86 -17.24
C HIS A 276 0.30 -0.57 -18.03
N ASN A 277 -0.06 0.57 -17.42
CA ASN A 277 0.25 1.90 -17.91
C ASN A 277 -0.14 2.10 -19.38
N TYR A 278 -1.27 1.51 -19.81
CA TYR A 278 -1.79 1.65 -21.17
C TYR A 278 -1.90 3.13 -21.57
N ASP A 279 -2.27 3.96 -20.60
CA ASP A 279 -2.44 5.40 -20.70
C ASP A 279 -1.13 6.17 -20.98
N THR A 280 0.03 5.51 -20.98
CA THR A 280 1.33 6.12 -21.35
C THR A 280 1.60 6.13 -22.85
N HIS A 281 0.77 5.46 -23.65
CA HIS A 281 0.91 5.52 -25.10
C HIS A 281 0.71 6.97 -25.61
N PRO A 282 1.60 7.53 -26.46
CA PRO A 282 1.54 8.95 -26.86
C PRO A 282 0.19 9.41 -27.39
N ALA A 283 -0.45 8.61 -28.26
CA ALA A 283 -1.78 8.91 -28.78
C ALA A 283 -2.87 8.93 -27.69
N LEU A 284 -2.76 8.07 -26.67
CA LEU A 284 -3.71 8.04 -25.55
C LEU A 284 -3.47 9.21 -24.60
N GLN A 285 -2.20 9.55 -24.31
CA GLN A 285 -1.86 10.72 -23.50
C GLN A 285 -2.37 12.01 -24.12
N GLN A 286 -2.17 12.20 -25.42
CA GLN A 286 -2.67 13.37 -26.12
C GLN A 286 -4.20 13.45 -26.04
N MET A 287 -4.88 12.33 -26.31
CA MET A 287 -6.34 12.24 -26.22
C MET A 287 -6.84 12.55 -24.80
N LEU A 288 -6.20 12.00 -23.76
CA LEU A 288 -6.54 12.25 -22.35
C LEU A 288 -6.30 13.69 -21.94
N ALA A 289 -5.18 14.31 -22.37
CA ALA A 289 -4.90 15.72 -22.10
C ALA A 289 -5.99 16.63 -22.67
N ASP A 290 -6.48 16.32 -23.88
CA ASP A 290 -7.56 17.05 -24.55
C ASP A 290 -8.96 16.75 -23.95
N GLN A 291 -9.09 15.78 -23.04
CA GLN A 291 -10.40 15.35 -22.51
C GLN A 291 -11.09 16.42 -21.68
N SER A 292 -10.33 17.23 -20.94
CA SER A 292 -10.87 18.33 -20.15
C SER A 292 -11.61 19.38 -21.00
N VAL A 293 -11.24 19.52 -22.28
CA VAL A 293 -11.83 20.48 -23.24
C VAL A 293 -12.94 19.82 -24.09
N SER A 294 -12.89 18.49 -24.24
CA SER A 294 -13.86 17.72 -25.01
C SER A 294 -15.24 17.69 -24.35
N LYS A 295 -16.31 17.85 -25.14
CA LYS A 295 -17.68 17.59 -24.68
C LYS A 295 -18.08 16.11 -24.78
N LEU A 296 -17.31 15.30 -25.51
CA LEU A 296 -17.63 13.90 -25.75
C LEU A 296 -17.27 13.02 -24.53
N PRO A 297 -18.10 12.03 -24.17
CA PRO A 297 -17.74 11.02 -23.19
C PRO A 297 -16.44 10.31 -23.55
N LEU A 298 -15.64 9.97 -22.54
CA LEU A 298 -14.32 9.35 -22.77
C LEU A 298 -14.42 8.02 -23.54
N ILE A 299 -15.48 7.25 -23.28
CA ILE A 299 -15.72 5.96 -23.97
C ILE A 299 -15.85 6.11 -25.48
N ASP A 300 -16.45 7.20 -25.96
CA ASP A 300 -16.62 7.43 -27.40
C ASP A 300 -15.31 7.86 -28.05
N ARG A 301 -14.47 8.61 -27.31
CA ARG A 301 -13.12 8.96 -27.78
C ARG A 301 -12.20 7.75 -27.83
N TYR A 302 -12.28 6.84 -26.85
CA TYR A 302 -11.55 5.58 -26.93
C TYR A 302 -11.96 4.73 -28.13
N ARG A 303 -13.25 4.71 -28.48
CA ARG A 303 -13.73 4.02 -29.70
C ARG A 303 -13.26 4.66 -30.99
N ALA A 304 -13.02 5.97 -30.99
CA ALA A 304 -12.52 6.70 -32.15
C ALA A 304 -11.01 6.53 -32.37
N ILE A 305 -10.27 6.01 -31.38
CA ILE A 305 -8.85 5.69 -31.52
C ILE A 305 -8.71 4.46 -32.42
N GLY A 306 -7.81 4.56 -33.40
CA GLY A 306 -7.55 3.50 -34.36
C GLY A 306 -7.18 2.17 -33.70
N GLY A 307 -7.63 1.07 -34.31
CA GLY A 307 -7.34 -0.27 -33.79
C GLY A 307 -5.85 -0.58 -33.73
N ASP A 308 -5.04 0.04 -34.60
CA ASP A 308 -3.59 -0.03 -34.63
C ASP A 308 -2.95 0.45 -33.32
N VAL A 309 -3.43 1.55 -32.74
CA VAL A 309 -2.96 2.06 -31.45
C VAL A 309 -3.21 1.04 -30.34
N TRP A 310 -4.39 0.43 -30.30
CA TRP A 310 -4.74 -0.57 -29.29
C TRP A 310 -3.92 -1.87 -29.46
N GLN A 311 -3.63 -2.27 -30.69
CA GLN A 311 -2.73 -3.40 -30.95
C GLN A 311 -1.30 -3.09 -30.52
N GLU A 312 -0.80 -1.88 -30.76
CA GLU A 312 0.52 -1.46 -30.29
C GLU A 312 0.58 -1.48 -28.77
N VAL A 313 -0.44 -0.96 -28.08
CA VAL A 313 -0.56 -1.04 -26.62
C VAL A 313 -0.49 -2.50 -26.16
N LEU A 314 -1.20 -3.43 -26.77
CA LEU A 314 -1.10 -4.84 -26.39
C LEU A 314 0.30 -5.43 -26.66
N ALA A 315 0.89 -5.13 -27.82
CA ALA A 315 2.19 -5.66 -28.24
C ALA A 315 3.34 -5.18 -27.33
N THR A 316 3.29 -3.92 -26.89
CA THR A 316 4.33 -3.29 -26.07
C THR A 316 4.08 -3.41 -24.56
N ARG A 317 3.02 -4.13 -24.16
CA ARG A 317 2.65 -4.32 -22.74
C ARG A 317 3.79 -4.86 -21.89
N GLN A 318 4.46 -5.94 -22.34
CA GLN A 318 5.53 -6.56 -21.56
C GLN A 318 6.73 -5.63 -21.42
N GLN A 319 7.07 -4.90 -22.48
CA GLN A 319 8.13 -3.91 -22.45
C GLN A 319 7.86 -2.83 -21.39
N ARG A 320 6.64 -2.27 -21.34
CA ARG A 320 6.27 -1.29 -20.31
C ARG A 320 6.34 -1.86 -18.89
N VAL A 321 5.94 -3.12 -18.70
CA VAL A 321 6.07 -3.80 -17.40
C VAL A 321 7.55 -3.90 -16.98
N ASP A 322 8.43 -4.26 -17.92
CA ASP A 322 9.85 -4.42 -17.64
C ASP A 322 10.53 -3.07 -17.40
N GLU A 323 10.12 -2.02 -18.11
CA GLU A 323 10.56 -0.64 -17.88
C GLU A 323 10.13 -0.12 -16.51
N GLU A 324 8.87 -0.33 -16.12
CA GLU A 324 8.37 0.06 -14.79
C GLU A 324 9.09 -0.70 -13.67
N LYS A 325 9.27 -2.03 -13.81
CA LYS A 325 10.03 -2.83 -12.85
C LYS A 325 11.46 -2.32 -12.72
N ARG A 326 12.10 -1.97 -13.84
CA ARG A 326 13.46 -1.40 -13.86
C ARG A 326 13.51 -0.03 -13.17
N ALA A 327 12.56 0.85 -13.46
CA ALA A 327 12.48 2.16 -12.81
C ALA A 327 12.28 2.05 -11.29
N ASN A 328 11.37 1.17 -10.85
CA ASN A 328 11.12 0.89 -9.44
C ASN A 328 12.37 0.29 -8.75
N TRP A 329 13.06 -0.63 -9.42
CA TRP A 329 14.31 -1.19 -8.93
C TRP A 329 15.41 -0.13 -8.78
N HIS A 330 15.60 0.72 -9.80
CA HIS A 330 16.58 1.81 -9.74
C HIS A 330 16.27 2.80 -8.62
N SER A 331 15.01 3.19 -8.44
CA SER A 331 14.58 4.06 -7.35
C SER A 331 14.89 3.47 -5.97
N LYS A 332 14.63 2.15 -5.79
CA LYS A 332 15.00 1.44 -4.56
C LYS A 332 16.51 1.46 -4.31
N LEU A 333 17.32 1.20 -5.34
CA LEU A 333 18.78 1.22 -5.22
C LEU A 333 19.31 2.60 -4.86
N GLN A 334 18.79 3.65 -5.49
CA GLN A 334 19.18 5.03 -5.19
C GLN A 334 18.84 5.41 -3.74
N LYS A 335 17.65 5.03 -3.26
CA LYS A 335 17.24 5.28 -1.86
C LYS A 335 18.08 4.49 -0.85
N ALA A 336 18.46 3.25 -1.19
CA ALA A 336 19.31 2.41 -0.34
C ALA A 336 20.77 2.86 -0.36
N GLY A 337 21.23 3.50 -1.44
CA GLY A 337 22.61 3.91 -1.66
C GLY A 337 23.58 2.75 -1.89
N ARG A 338 23.11 1.50 -1.84
CA ARG A 338 23.93 0.28 -1.94
C ARG A 338 23.18 -0.86 -2.62
N VAL A 339 23.93 -1.83 -3.13
CA VAL A 339 23.44 -3.02 -3.82
C VAL A 339 24.33 -4.24 -3.52
N LYS A 340 23.74 -5.42 -3.34
CA LYS A 340 24.50 -6.67 -3.30
C LYS A 340 24.78 -7.15 -4.73
N THR A 341 26.05 -7.22 -5.11
CA THR A 341 26.45 -7.64 -6.46
C THR A 341 27.87 -8.20 -6.48
N THR A 342 28.41 -8.53 -7.66
CA THR A 342 29.81 -8.98 -7.78
C THR A 342 30.76 -7.79 -7.71
N LEU A 343 31.75 -7.85 -6.81
CA LEU A 343 32.88 -6.92 -6.77
C LEU A 343 34.09 -7.58 -7.43
N ARG A 344 34.61 -6.96 -8.49
CA ARG A 344 35.74 -7.46 -9.27
C ARG A 344 36.94 -6.53 -9.13
N PHE A 345 38.10 -7.05 -8.74
CA PHE A 345 39.35 -6.30 -8.79
C PHE A 345 40.19 -6.79 -9.97
N VAL A 346 40.54 -5.89 -10.89
CA VAL A 346 41.33 -6.19 -12.08
C VAL A 346 42.75 -5.69 -11.89
N ASN A 347 43.74 -6.55 -12.09
CA ASN A 347 45.15 -6.16 -12.05
C ASN A 347 45.62 -5.64 -13.41
N ALA A 348 45.79 -4.32 -13.52
CA ALA A 348 46.29 -3.64 -14.71
C ALA A 348 47.71 -3.04 -14.51
N ARG A 349 48.43 -3.44 -13.46
CA ARG A 349 49.68 -2.77 -13.05
C ARG A 349 50.96 -3.25 -13.72
N GLY A 350 50.94 -4.42 -14.37
CA GLY A 350 52.20 -5.02 -14.84
C GLY A 350 52.95 -5.85 -13.78
N LYS A 351 52.37 -6.07 -12.59
CA LYS A 351 53.01 -6.76 -11.45
C LYS A 351 51.99 -7.51 -10.59
N ASP A 352 52.42 -8.56 -9.91
CA ASP A 352 51.57 -9.31 -8.98
C ASP A 352 51.08 -8.44 -7.82
N ILE A 353 49.81 -8.62 -7.47
CA ILE A 353 49.19 -8.03 -6.28
C ILE A 353 49.01 -9.15 -5.26
N HIS A 354 49.48 -8.96 -4.02
CA HIS A 354 49.40 -9.99 -2.98
C HIS A 354 48.10 -9.91 -2.18
N PHE A 355 47.59 -8.70 -1.93
CA PHE A 355 46.30 -8.50 -1.29
C PHE A 355 45.68 -7.19 -1.75
N VAL A 356 44.35 -7.09 -1.62
CA VAL A 356 43.59 -5.86 -1.80
C VAL A 356 42.83 -5.55 -0.52
N ARG A 357 42.93 -4.32 -0.03
CA ARG A 357 42.10 -3.78 1.06
C ARG A 357 41.20 -2.68 0.51
N PHE A 358 39.94 -2.68 0.90
CA PHE A 358 38.99 -1.68 0.45
C PHE A 358 37.93 -1.39 1.50
N TRP A 359 37.33 -0.20 1.40
CA TRP A 359 36.20 0.23 2.21
C TRP A 359 35.40 1.30 1.49
N PHE A 360 34.14 1.45 1.89
CA PHE A 360 33.14 2.28 1.21
C PHE A 360 32.77 3.56 1.96
N THR A 361 33.30 3.77 3.17
CA THR A 361 32.99 4.92 4.04
C THR A 361 34.27 5.63 4.46
N ASP A 362 34.31 6.96 4.38
CA ASP A 362 35.47 7.74 4.80
C ASP A 362 35.68 7.75 6.34
N GLU A 363 34.71 7.21 7.11
CA GLU A 363 34.57 7.45 8.55
C GLU A 363 35.29 6.47 9.48
N ASP A 364 35.75 5.29 9.03
CA ASP A 364 36.49 4.38 9.91
C ASP A 364 37.44 3.44 9.13
N PRO A 365 38.77 3.70 9.14
CA PRO A 365 39.76 2.82 8.53
C PRO A 365 39.80 1.42 9.16
N ALA A 366 39.27 1.20 10.36
CA ALA A 366 39.27 -0.11 11.02
C ALA A 366 38.24 -1.09 10.44
N LYS A 367 37.29 -0.61 9.62
CA LYS A 367 36.24 -1.43 8.97
C LYS A 367 36.59 -1.82 7.53
N TYR A 368 37.87 -1.96 7.21
CA TYR A 368 38.30 -2.40 5.88
C TYR A 368 38.02 -3.88 5.65
N GLN A 369 37.73 -4.22 4.41
CA GLN A 369 37.68 -5.59 3.92
C GLN A 369 38.99 -5.94 3.24
N ILE A 370 39.42 -7.19 3.32
CA ILE A 370 40.66 -7.68 2.71
C ILE A 370 40.40 -8.92 1.86
N ILE A 371 41.04 -8.98 0.70
CA ILE A 371 41.12 -10.16 -0.17
C ILE A 371 42.60 -10.57 -0.22
N ASN A 372 42.91 -11.78 0.26
CA ASN A 372 44.28 -12.28 0.41
C ASN A 372 44.71 -13.25 -0.70
N ASP A 373 43.83 -13.58 -1.64
CA ASP A 373 44.09 -14.63 -2.64
C ASP A 373 45.07 -14.20 -3.76
N GLY A 374 45.55 -12.95 -3.70
CA GLY A 374 46.43 -12.36 -4.69
C GLY A 374 45.79 -12.23 -6.08
N ILE A 375 46.35 -11.36 -6.92
CA ILE A 375 45.99 -11.24 -8.33
C ILE A 375 47.29 -11.27 -9.11
N LYS A 376 47.62 -12.42 -9.68
CA LYS A 376 48.81 -12.57 -10.52
C LYS A 376 48.70 -11.66 -11.74
N TRP A 377 49.81 -11.07 -12.15
CA TRP A 377 49.84 -10.34 -13.40
C TRP A 377 50.02 -11.31 -14.57
N ASN A 378 49.24 -11.09 -15.63
CA ASN A 378 49.37 -11.81 -16.88
C ASN A 378 49.42 -10.78 -18.03
N PRO A 379 50.50 -10.79 -18.85
CA PRO A 379 50.60 -9.89 -20.01
C PRO A 379 49.63 -10.24 -21.15
N ILE A 380 49.07 -11.46 -21.16
CA ILE A 380 48.26 -11.99 -22.27
C ILE A 380 46.76 -11.89 -21.98
N SER A 381 46.34 -11.99 -20.71
CA SER A 381 44.93 -11.96 -20.33
C SER A 381 44.67 -11.10 -19.09
N ARG A 382 43.47 -10.50 -19.02
CA ARG A 382 43.02 -9.79 -17.82
C ARG A 382 42.99 -10.75 -16.65
N SER A 383 43.74 -10.41 -15.60
CA SER A 383 43.75 -11.15 -14.34
C SER A 383 42.92 -10.39 -13.32
N PHE A 384 41.99 -11.08 -12.68
CA PHE A 384 41.05 -10.48 -11.74
C PHE A 384 40.67 -11.45 -10.63
N ILE A 385 40.06 -10.91 -9.58
CA ILE A 385 39.41 -11.67 -8.51
C ILE A 385 38.01 -11.14 -8.28
N ASP A 386 37.06 -12.05 -8.15
CA ASP A 386 35.66 -11.75 -7.93
C ASP A 386 35.25 -12.09 -6.50
N ARG A 387 34.40 -11.23 -5.94
CA ARG A 387 33.68 -11.50 -4.70
C ARG A 387 32.19 -11.31 -4.92
N HIS A 388 31.47 -12.41 -4.97
CA HIS A 388 30.02 -12.42 -5.21
C HIS A 388 29.24 -11.96 -3.97
N GLU A 389 28.01 -11.50 -4.19
CA GLU A 389 27.06 -11.04 -3.17
C GLU A 389 27.63 -9.98 -2.20
N THR A 390 28.58 -9.17 -2.69
CA THR A 390 29.19 -8.10 -1.91
C THR A 390 28.27 -6.89 -1.89
N ASP A 391 28.02 -6.35 -0.71
CA ASP A 391 27.29 -5.10 -0.53
C ASP A 391 28.18 -3.91 -0.90
N VAL A 392 27.97 -3.37 -2.10
CA VAL A 392 28.75 -2.27 -2.70
C VAL A 392 27.87 -1.02 -2.86
N PRO A 393 28.44 0.19 -2.79
CA PRO A 393 27.68 1.40 -3.01
C PRO A 393 27.38 1.64 -4.49
N VAL A 394 26.29 2.36 -4.76
CA VAL A 394 25.83 2.69 -6.12
C VAL A 394 26.69 3.79 -6.78
N PRO A 395 26.62 3.98 -8.11
CA PRO A 395 27.32 5.08 -8.79
C PRO A 395 27.09 6.45 -8.15
N GLY A 396 28.14 7.27 -8.11
CA GLY A 396 28.20 8.55 -7.42
C GLY A 396 28.85 8.49 -6.03
N ALA A 397 28.85 7.31 -5.39
CA ALA A 397 29.51 7.10 -4.11
C ALA A 397 31.04 6.97 -4.25
N ARG A 398 31.75 7.12 -3.13
CA ARG A 398 33.21 6.95 -3.06
C ARG A 398 33.58 5.60 -2.48
N MET A 399 34.69 5.06 -2.92
CA MET A 399 35.35 3.93 -2.29
C MET A 399 36.84 4.23 -2.14
N THR A 400 37.46 3.64 -1.13
CA THR A 400 38.91 3.64 -1.03
C THR A 400 39.44 2.24 -1.24
N VAL A 401 40.50 2.13 -2.03
CA VAL A 401 41.27 0.90 -2.21
C VAL A 401 42.77 1.14 -1.93
N THR A 402 43.42 0.13 -1.36
CA THR A 402 44.88 0.00 -1.28
C THR A 402 45.24 -1.47 -1.51
N TRP A 403 46.45 -1.74 -1.96
CA TRP A 403 46.91 -3.09 -2.23
C TRP A 403 48.40 -3.22 -1.88
N GLY A 404 48.85 -4.46 -1.65
CA GLY A 404 50.24 -4.78 -1.37
C GLY A 404 50.90 -5.57 -2.49
N GLU A 405 52.19 -5.31 -2.70
CA GLU A 405 53.05 -6.10 -3.59
C GLU A 405 53.83 -7.16 -2.78
N PRO A 406 54.25 -8.30 -3.36
CA PRO A 406 54.87 -9.42 -2.64
C PRO A 406 56.13 -9.08 -1.83
N TYR A 407 56.82 -8.00 -2.17
CA TYR A 407 58.10 -7.60 -1.54
C TYR A 407 58.13 -6.10 -1.13
N GLY A 408 56.97 -5.44 -1.05
CA GLY A 408 56.86 -4.01 -0.78
C GLY A 408 55.98 -3.68 0.44
N GLY A 409 56.19 -2.49 1.02
CA GLY A 409 55.27 -1.92 2.02
C GLY A 409 53.87 -1.64 1.43
N PHE A 410 52.93 -1.22 2.27
CA PHE A 410 51.57 -0.88 1.85
C PHE A 410 51.58 0.13 0.69
N GLY A 411 50.85 -0.19 -0.38
CA GLY A 411 50.67 0.72 -1.51
C GLY A 411 49.89 1.97 -1.11
N ASN A 412 50.03 3.03 -1.92
CA ASN A 412 49.27 4.27 -1.73
C ASN A 412 47.76 4.01 -1.61
N LYS A 413 47.09 4.86 -0.84
CA LYS A 413 45.63 4.86 -0.70
C LYS A 413 45.02 5.60 -1.89
N TYR A 414 44.09 4.97 -2.60
CA TYR A 414 43.38 5.58 -3.74
C TYR A 414 41.90 5.73 -3.40
N VAL A 415 41.40 6.96 -3.48
CA VAL A 415 39.97 7.25 -3.31
C VAL A 415 39.34 7.39 -4.70
N LEU A 416 38.40 6.51 -5.01
CA LEU A 416 37.77 6.37 -6.32
C LEU A 416 36.29 6.73 -6.20
N THR A 417 35.79 7.50 -7.16
CA THR A 417 34.33 7.69 -7.32
C THR A 417 33.82 6.59 -8.22
N ILE A 418 32.76 5.90 -7.80
CA ILE A 418 32.12 4.86 -8.60
C ILE A 418 31.32 5.55 -9.71
N THR A 419 31.63 5.19 -10.95
CA THR A 419 30.92 5.67 -12.15
C THR A 419 30.16 4.53 -12.81
N GLY A 420 29.36 4.82 -13.85
CA GLY A 420 28.66 3.80 -14.63
C GLY A 420 27.17 3.66 -14.30
N ASP A 421 26.61 2.49 -14.64
CA ASP A 421 25.17 2.24 -14.64
C ASP A 421 24.72 1.43 -13.41
N LEU A 422 23.45 1.58 -13.04
CA LEU A 422 22.85 0.73 -12.01
C LEU A 422 22.63 -0.72 -12.55
N PRO A 423 22.72 -1.74 -11.67
CA PRO A 423 22.31 -3.10 -12.01
C PRO A 423 20.87 -3.16 -12.53
N LEU A 424 20.62 -3.97 -13.55
CA LEU A 424 19.28 -4.16 -14.13
C LEU A 424 18.29 -4.89 -13.21
N ASN A 425 18.79 -5.76 -12.32
CA ASN A 425 17.99 -6.49 -11.33
C ASN A 425 18.85 -6.96 -10.14
N GLU A 426 18.21 -7.60 -9.14
CA GLU A 426 18.85 -8.09 -7.91
C GLU A 426 20.01 -9.07 -8.12
N LYS A 427 20.06 -9.75 -9.27
CA LYS A 427 21.07 -10.78 -9.58
C LYS A 427 22.08 -10.33 -10.63
N SER A 428 22.03 -9.06 -11.04
CA SER A 428 22.89 -8.53 -12.08
C SER A 428 23.86 -7.49 -11.53
N GLY A 429 24.74 -7.05 -12.41
CA GLY A 429 25.72 -6.00 -12.16
C GLY A 429 27.08 -6.51 -11.71
N VAL A 430 28.09 -5.68 -11.92
CA VAL A 430 29.46 -5.89 -11.44
C VAL A 430 30.07 -4.54 -11.14
N LEU A 431 30.60 -4.36 -9.92
CA LEU A 431 31.50 -3.25 -9.63
C LEU A 431 32.92 -3.69 -9.98
N GLU A 432 33.45 -3.21 -11.09
CA GLU A 432 34.84 -3.46 -11.50
C GLU A 432 35.74 -2.34 -10.99
N VAL A 433 36.79 -2.72 -10.27
CA VAL A 433 37.82 -1.82 -9.76
C VAL A 433 39.13 -2.16 -10.45
N CYS A 434 39.54 -1.30 -11.36
CA CYS A 434 40.78 -1.46 -12.12
C CYS A 434 41.95 -0.86 -11.33
N LEU A 435 42.93 -1.70 -11.01
CA LEU A 435 44.10 -1.33 -10.23
C LEU A 435 45.28 -1.06 -11.18
N SER A 436 45.57 0.22 -11.44
CA SER A 436 46.62 0.68 -12.37
C SER A 436 47.60 1.68 -11.75
N GLY A 437 47.45 2.01 -10.46
CA GLY A 437 48.19 3.10 -9.82
C GLY A 437 47.43 4.41 -9.94
N LYS A 438 48.03 5.44 -10.56
CA LYS A 438 47.40 6.77 -10.65
C LYS A 438 46.10 6.79 -11.48
N ASP A 439 45.94 5.87 -12.43
CA ASP A 439 44.78 5.80 -13.32
C ASP A 439 43.71 4.80 -12.84
N SER A 440 43.75 4.44 -11.55
CA SER A 440 42.81 3.48 -10.98
C SER A 440 41.40 4.05 -11.01
N HIS A 441 40.41 3.22 -11.29
CA HIS A 441 39.02 3.65 -11.43
C HIS A 441 38.07 2.54 -11.00
N ALA A 442 36.84 2.93 -10.64
CA ALA A 442 35.77 2.03 -10.25
C ALA A 442 34.54 2.28 -11.14
N VAL A 443 34.08 1.25 -11.82
CA VAL A 443 32.94 1.31 -12.75
C VAL A 443 31.94 0.22 -12.41
N MET A 444 30.70 0.63 -12.15
CA MET A 444 29.57 -0.26 -12.06
C MET A 444 29.03 -0.53 -13.46
N TYR A 445 28.94 -1.80 -13.81
CA TYR A 445 28.26 -2.24 -15.03
C TYR A 445 26.90 -2.82 -14.68
N SER A 446 25.91 -2.57 -15.52
CA SER A 446 24.54 -3.07 -15.34
C SER A 446 24.43 -4.59 -15.54
N ASN A 447 25.34 -5.16 -16.35
CA ASN A 447 25.58 -6.59 -16.57
C ASN A 447 27.09 -6.87 -16.57
N ASP A 448 27.49 -8.12 -16.33
CA ASP A 448 28.91 -8.51 -16.33
C ASP A 448 29.53 -8.38 -17.74
N PRO A 449 30.54 -7.52 -17.94
CA PRO A 449 31.18 -7.34 -19.24
C PRO A 449 32.07 -8.52 -19.65
N ILE A 450 32.40 -9.43 -18.73
CA ILE A 450 33.28 -10.60 -18.94
C ILE A 450 32.44 -11.89 -18.98
N ASP A 451 31.11 -11.82 -19.05
CA ASP A 451 30.26 -13.02 -19.13
C ASP A 451 30.52 -13.81 -20.44
N LEU A 452 31.48 -14.73 -20.37
CA LEU A 452 31.93 -15.62 -21.44
C LEU A 452 30.84 -16.60 -21.88
N SER A 453 29.72 -16.70 -21.15
CA SER A 453 28.58 -17.53 -21.54
C SER A 453 27.78 -16.95 -22.71
N LYS A 454 27.83 -15.62 -22.95
CA LYS A 454 27.13 -14.96 -24.07
C LYS A 454 27.98 -14.81 -25.33
N ALA A 455 29.31 -14.86 -25.23
CA ALA A 455 30.21 -14.78 -26.38
C ALA A 455 30.16 -16.01 -27.32
N LYS A 456 29.48 -17.10 -26.92
CA LYS A 456 29.31 -18.31 -27.74
C LYS A 456 28.06 -18.36 -28.60
N ASN A 457 27.12 -17.42 -28.46
CA ASN A 457 25.88 -17.37 -29.28
C ASN A 457 25.88 -16.26 -30.34
N GLN A 458 27.03 -15.64 -30.62
CA GLN A 458 27.21 -14.73 -31.75
C GLN A 458 28.52 -15.06 -32.50
N ARG A 459 28.58 -16.27 -33.07
CA ARG A 459 29.41 -16.59 -34.24
C ARG A 459 28.68 -17.58 -35.13
#